data_AF-A0A0B1TMR3-F1
#
_entry.id   AF-A0A0B1TMR3-F1
#
_cell.length_a   1.000
_cell.length_b   1.000
_cell.length_c   1.000
_cell.angle_alpha   90.00
_cell.angle_beta   90.00
_cell.angle_gamma   90.00
#
_symmetry.space_group_name_H-M   'P 1'
#
loop_
_entity.id
_entity.type
_entity.pdbx_description
1 polymer ?
#
loop_
_entity_poly.entity_id
_entity_poly.type
_entity_poly.pdbx_seq_one_letter_code
_entity_poly.pdbx_strand_id
1 'polypeptide(L)'
;MRAAALAILFTCALLTNVEKTAAFENLVLDDLGAPNYQCDAALMKPSKKIPTNVNSVRPADIKVVMALGDSLTAANGAGAEDPVAVILQYRGLAFQAGGDKSLDEHVTIPNILKKYNSNLFGYSNGIGSPNVWEVARLNVAMPGAEAHDLPGQAQQLVGLLQEHTEVISCIRYKSSA
;
A
#
# COMPACT_ATOMS: atom_id res chain seq x y z
N MET A 1 -6.92 -3.99 -40.31
CA MET A 1 -7.03 -5.47 -40.26
C MET A 1 -5.94 -6.01 -39.36
N ARG A 2 -6.25 -7.12 -38.68
CA ARG A 2 -5.69 -7.63 -37.43
C ARG A 2 -4.32 -8.34 -37.57
N ALA A 3 -3.51 -8.25 -36.51
CA ALA A 3 -2.79 -9.34 -35.78
C ALA A 3 -1.92 -8.65 -34.70
N ALA A 4 -2.31 -8.61 -33.42
CA ALA A 4 -2.14 -9.63 -32.37
C ALA A 4 -0.67 -9.93 -32.04
N ALA A 5 -0.17 -9.34 -30.96
CA ALA A 5 0.99 -9.81 -30.19
C ALA A 5 0.60 -9.77 -28.71
N LEU A 6 0.18 -10.93 -28.21
CA LEU A 6 -0.18 -11.20 -26.82
C LEU A 6 1.09 -11.73 -26.14
N ALA A 7 1.71 -10.93 -25.29
CA ALA A 7 2.82 -11.37 -24.45
C ALA A 7 2.24 -11.93 -23.13
N ILE A 8 1.80 -13.18 -23.17
CA ILE A 8 1.64 -13.99 -21.96
C ILE A 8 3.03 -14.48 -21.57
N LEU A 9 3.58 -13.93 -20.48
CA LEU A 9 4.71 -14.57 -19.79
C LEU A 9 4.16 -15.78 -19.03
N PHE A 10 4.04 -16.90 -19.74
CA PHE A 10 3.90 -18.23 -19.16
C PHE A 10 5.31 -18.74 -18.89
N THR A 11 5.78 -18.65 -17.65
CA THR A 11 6.92 -19.47 -17.22
C THR A 11 6.41 -20.88 -16.92
N CYS A 12 6.31 -21.69 -17.98
CA CYS A 12 6.42 -23.14 -17.87
C CYS A 12 7.69 -23.56 -18.61
N ALA A 13 8.72 -23.94 -17.85
CA ALA A 13 9.86 -24.68 -18.38
C ALA A 13 10.24 -25.79 -17.41
N LEU A 14 9.75 -26.99 -17.76
CA LEU A 14 10.49 -28.25 -17.82
C LEU A 14 10.95 -28.90 -16.49
N LEU A 15 10.16 -29.89 -16.08
CA LEU A 15 10.67 -31.13 -15.48
C LEU A 15 11.61 -31.83 -16.49
N THR A 16 12.91 -31.58 -16.41
CA THR A 16 13.93 -32.58 -16.72
C THR A 16 15.20 -32.28 -15.91
N ASN A 17 15.60 -33.27 -15.11
CA ASN A 17 16.87 -33.40 -14.38
C ASN A 17 16.98 -32.61 -13.06
N VAL A 18 16.51 -33.29 -12.02
CA VAL A 18 16.98 -33.16 -10.63
C VAL A 18 18.48 -33.45 -10.62
N GLU A 19 19.32 -32.44 -10.79
CA GLU A 19 20.74 -32.45 -10.38
C GLU A 19 21.34 -31.05 -10.50
N LYS A 20 20.94 -30.18 -9.57
CA LYS A 20 21.75 -29.15 -8.88
C LYS A 20 20.79 -28.28 -8.06
N THR A 21 20.37 -28.83 -6.94
CA THR A 21 19.83 -28.11 -5.79
C THR A 21 20.91 -27.18 -5.24
N ALA A 22 21.11 -26.04 -5.91
CA ALA A 22 21.80 -24.90 -5.31
C ALA A 22 20.80 -24.21 -4.38
N ALA A 23 20.87 -24.58 -3.10
CA ALA A 23 20.34 -23.91 -1.92
C ALA A 23 19.41 -22.69 -2.17
N PHE A 24 18.12 -22.96 -2.38
CA PHE A 24 17.03 -22.06 -1.97
C PHE A 24 16.42 -22.56 -0.66
N GLU A 25 17.22 -23.18 0.20
CA GLU A 25 16.83 -23.41 1.59
C GLU A 25 16.91 -22.08 2.34
N ASN A 26 15.73 -21.56 2.73
CA ASN A 26 15.55 -20.61 3.82
C ASN A 26 16.22 -19.23 3.64
N LEU A 27 16.16 -18.60 2.46
CA LEU A 27 16.35 -17.15 2.40
C LEU A 27 15.09 -16.46 2.94
N VAL A 28 15.00 -16.40 4.28
CA VAL A 28 14.04 -15.53 4.97
C VAL A 28 14.57 -14.12 4.79
N LEU A 29 13.89 -13.32 3.96
CA LEU A 29 14.16 -11.89 3.93
C LEU A 29 13.50 -11.29 5.17
N ASP A 30 14.32 -10.83 6.11
CA ASP A 30 13.83 -10.16 7.30
C ASP A 30 13.04 -8.91 6.90
N ASP A 31 11.96 -8.68 7.63
CA ASP A 31 11.14 -7.49 7.40
C ASP A 31 11.92 -6.22 7.77
N LEU A 32 11.78 -5.18 6.94
CA LEU A 32 12.48 -3.93 7.13
C LEU A 32 11.68 -3.03 8.07
N GLY A 33 11.98 -3.14 9.36
CA GLY A 33 11.51 -2.23 10.40
C GLY A 33 12.45 -1.05 10.67
N ALA A 34 11.93 0.00 11.31
CA ALA A 34 12.71 1.15 11.77
C ALA A 34 12.55 1.36 13.29
N PRO A 35 13.11 0.46 14.12
CA PRO A 35 12.95 0.52 15.57
C PRO A 35 13.53 1.82 16.13
N ASN A 36 12.80 2.43 17.06
CA ASN A 36 13.18 3.71 17.68
C ASN A 36 13.32 4.86 16.69
N TYR A 37 12.66 4.81 15.53
CA TYR A 37 12.63 5.92 14.58
C TYR A 37 12.19 7.21 15.28
N GLN A 38 13.01 8.25 15.27
CA GLN A 38 12.70 9.51 15.93
C GLN A 38 12.94 10.68 14.98
N CYS A 39 12.10 11.70 15.12
CA CYS A 39 12.26 12.99 14.48
C CYS A 39 11.94 14.06 15.51
N ASP A 40 12.37 15.30 15.24
CA ASP A 40 12.06 16.44 16.10
C ASP A 40 10.55 16.60 16.27
N ALA A 41 10.07 16.40 17.50
CA ALA A 41 8.65 16.45 17.82
C ALA A 41 8.02 17.82 17.55
N ALA A 42 8.78 18.92 17.62
CA ALA A 42 8.27 20.25 17.31
C ALA A 42 8.06 20.46 15.81
N LEU A 43 8.91 19.87 14.96
CA LEU A 43 8.77 19.91 13.51
C LEU A 43 7.61 19.02 13.02
N MET A 44 7.36 17.92 13.71
CA MET A 44 6.36 16.93 13.31
C MET A 44 4.96 17.17 13.88
N LYS A 45 4.77 18.20 14.72
CA LYS A 45 3.45 18.63 15.18
C LYS A 45 2.56 19.13 14.03
N PRO A 46 1.22 18.97 14.13
CA PRO A 46 0.27 19.55 13.20
C PRO A 46 0.54 21.05 12.97
N SER A 47 0.25 21.51 11.76
CA SER A 47 0.34 22.93 11.45
C SER A 47 -0.70 23.72 12.22
N LYS A 48 -0.32 24.91 12.71
CA LYS A 48 -1.21 25.81 13.47
C LYS A 48 -2.47 26.21 12.69
N LYS A 49 -2.38 26.21 11.36
CA LYS A 49 -3.47 26.46 10.43
C LYS A 49 -3.42 25.38 9.36
N ILE A 50 -4.57 25.02 8.81
CA ILE A 50 -4.65 24.10 7.68
C ILE A 50 -3.81 24.68 6.53
N PRO A 51 -2.79 23.95 6.06
CA PRO A 51 -1.91 24.43 5.00
C PRO A 51 -2.70 24.61 3.70
N THR A 52 -2.48 25.72 3.01
CA THR A 52 -3.06 26.02 1.69
C THR A 52 -2.06 25.80 0.55
N ASN A 53 -0.81 25.44 0.89
CA ASN A 53 0.28 25.17 -0.03
C ASN A 53 0.98 23.87 0.35
N VAL A 54 1.35 23.05 -0.64
CA VAL A 54 2.04 21.77 -0.44
C VAL A 54 3.35 21.92 0.35
N ASN A 55 4.08 23.01 0.15
CA ASN A 55 5.35 23.28 0.85
C ASN A 55 5.15 23.58 2.36
N SER A 56 3.91 23.77 2.81
CA SER A 56 3.58 24.01 4.22
C SER A 56 2.96 22.78 4.90
N VAL A 57 2.71 21.70 4.16
CA VAL A 57 2.13 20.46 4.70
C VAL A 57 3.17 19.76 5.57
N ARG A 58 2.80 19.45 6.80
CA ARG A 58 3.60 18.61 7.70
C ARG A 58 3.05 17.19 7.70
N PRO A 59 3.84 16.18 8.10
CA PRO A 59 3.36 14.79 8.18
C PRO A 59 2.08 14.62 9.00
N ALA A 60 1.95 15.35 10.13
CA ALA A 60 0.75 15.32 10.97
C ALA A 60 -0.49 15.98 10.35
N ASP A 61 -0.34 16.77 9.27
CA ASP A 61 -1.46 17.36 8.55
C ASP A 61 -2.10 16.38 7.55
N ILE A 62 -1.39 15.28 7.21
CA ILE A 62 -1.88 14.25 6.30
C ILE A 62 -2.87 13.37 7.05
N LYS A 63 -4.12 13.35 6.58
CA LYS A 63 -5.22 12.62 7.23
C LYS A 63 -5.65 11.37 6.49
N VAL A 64 -5.46 11.35 5.18
CA VAL A 64 -5.94 10.26 4.32
C VAL A 64 -4.81 9.84 3.39
N VAL A 65 -4.60 8.53 3.28
CA VAL A 65 -3.72 7.90 2.29
C VAL A 65 -4.59 7.13 1.32
N MET A 66 -4.29 7.22 0.04
CA MET A 66 -5.00 6.51 -1.02
C MET A 66 -3.97 6.02 -2.02
N ALA A 67 -4.25 4.89 -2.67
CA ALA A 67 -3.36 4.33 -3.66
C ALA A 67 -4.14 3.71 -4.83
N LEU A 68 -3.54 3.84 -6.00
CA LEU A 68 -3.98 3.27 -7.27
C LEU A 68 -2.71 2.82 -8.02
N GLY A 69 -2.84 1.80 -8.84
CA GLY A 69 -1.71 1.17 -9.52
C GLY A 69 -1.98 -0.29 -9.83
N ASP A 70 -0.91 -1.08 -9.79
CA ASP A 70 -0.88 -2.46 -10.26
C ASP A 70 -0.60 -3.46 -9.12
N SER A 71 0.00 -4.61 -9.46
CA SER A 71 0.38 -5.65 -8.52
C SER A 71 1.42 -5.22 -7.50
N LEU A 72 2.31 -4.27 -7.84
CA LEU A 72 3.28 -3.70 -6.88
C LEU A 72 2.53 -2.86 -5.85
N THR A 73 1.56 -2.07 -6.31
CA THR A 73 0.78 -1.23 -5.40
C THR A 73 -0.16 -2.06 -4.50
N ALA A 74 -0.59 -3.23 -4.98
CA ALA A 74 -1.35 -4.23 -4.23
C ALA A 74 -0.47 -5.17 -3.37
N ALA A 75 0.85 -5.05 -3.45
CA ALA A 75 1.83 -5.90 -2.75
C ALA A 75 1.63 -7.40 -3.01
N ASN A 76 1.49 -7.76 -4.28
CA ASN A 76 1.42 -9.15 -4.69
C ASN A 76 2.66 -9.92 -4.25
N GLY A 77 2.47 -11.00 -3.50
CA GLY A 77 3.53 -11.87 -3.03
C GLY A 77 4.46 -11.28 -1.96
N ALA A 78 4.18 -10.09 -1.41
CA ALA A 78 5.11 -9.42 -0.48
C ALA A 78 5.36 -10.22 0.81
N GLY A 79 4.40 -11.05 1.25
CA GLY A 79 4.56 -11.97 2.39
C GLY A 79 4.52 -13.44 1.98
N ALA A 80 4.81 -13.77 0.72
CA ALA A 80 4.75 -15.14 0.24
C ALA A 80 5.93 -15.99 0.76
N GLU A 81 5.62 -17.06 1.49
CA GLU A 81 6.60 -18.06 1.93
C GLU A 81 6.75 -19.22 0.93
N ASP A 82 5.80 -19.35 0.01
CA ASP A 82 5.79 -20.35 -1.05
C ASP A 82 5.49 -19.72 -2.43
N PRO A 83 5.91 -20.35 -3.55
CA PRO A 83 5.71 -19.80 -4.89
C PRO A 83 4.24 -19.61 -5.28
N VAL A 84 3.31 -20.36 -4.69
CA VAL A 84 1.88 -20.27 -5.01
C VAL A 84 1.28 -19.02 -4.35
N ALA A 85 1.77 -18.63 -3.17
CA ALA A 85 1.33 -17.46 -2.44
C ALA A 85 1.67 -16.11 -3.12
N VAL A 86 2.48 -16.09 -4.19
CA VAL A 86 2.81 -14.88 -4.97
C VAL A 86 1.59 -14.24 -5.63
N ILE A 87 0.52 -15.02 -5.88
CA ILE A 87 -0.73 -14.50 -6.44
C ILE A 87 -1.57 -13.73 -5.41
N LEU A 88 -1.27 -13.90 -4.12
CA LEU A 88 -1.99 -13.22 -3.04
C LEU A 88 -1.55 -11.77 -2.93
N GLN A 89 -2.50 -10.91 -2.55
CA GLN A 89 -2.34 -9.46 -2.50
C GLN A 89 -2.16 -9.02 -1.04
N TYR A 90 -0.92 -8.88 -0.58
CA TYR A 90 -0.58 -8.53 0.81
C TYR A 90 -0.68 -7.00 1.01
N ARG A 91 -1.85 -6.42 0.74
CA ARG A 91 -2.05 -4.97 0.69
C ARG A 91 -1.63 -4.26 1.98
N GLY A 92 -1.70 -4.94 3.13
CA GLY A 92 -1.22 -4.41 4.39
C GLY A 92 0.30 -4.20 4.47
N LEU A 93 1.07 -4.91 3.64
CA LEU A 93 2.54 -4.81 3.53
C LEU A 93 3.00 -3.88 2.39
N ALA A 94 2.05 -3.21 1.72
CA ALA A 94 2.38 -2.36 0.58
C ALA A 94 3.12 -1.10 1.03
N PHE A 95 4.35 -0.87 0.56
CA PHE A 95 5.19 0.25 1.02
C PHE A 95 4.46 1.60 1.02
N GLN A 96 3.73 1.91 -0.05
CA GLN A 96 3.04 3.19 -0.22
C GLN A 96 1.72 3.33 0.55
N ALA A 97 1.05 2.22 0.92
CA ALA A 97 -0.35 2.28 1.37
C ALA A 97 -0.75 1.26 2.44
N GLY A 98 0.12 0.31 2.79
CA GLY A 98 -0.11 -0.71 3.81
C GLY A 98 0.09 -0.17 5.22
N GLY A 99 -0.70 -0.68 6.16
CA GLY A 99 -0.62 -0.31 7.58
C GLY A 99 -0.51 -1.50 8.52
N ASP A 100 -0.17 -2.69 8.01
CA ASP A 100 0.14 -3.85 8.85
C ASP A 100 1.41 -3.60 9.67
N LYS A 101 1.48 -4.27 10.82
CA LYS A 101 2.58 -4.19 11.79
C LYS A 101 2.84 -2.75 12.29
N SER A 102 3.81 -2.60 13.17
CA SER A 102 4.29 -1.29 13.61
C SER A 102 5.40 -0.77 12.70
N LEU A 103 5.72 0.53 12.77
CA LEU A 103 6.90 1.09 12.08
C LEU A 103 8.21 0.41 12.51
N ASP A 104 8.28 -0.08 13.74
CA ASP A 104 9.45 -0.75 14.28
C ASP A 104 9.69 -2.11 13.62
N GLU A 105 8.66 -2.70 13.02
CA GLU A 105 8.67 -4.03 12.40
C GLU A 105 8.57 -3.98 10.87
N HIS A 106 7.82 -3.01 10.33
CA HIS A 106 7.58 -2.87 8.89
C HIS A 106 7.42 -1.41 8.49
N VAL A 107 8.35 -0.93 7.67
CA VAL A 107 8.37 0.44 7.17
C VAL A 107 7.43 0.58 5.98
N THR A 108 6.34 1.33 6.19
CA THR A 108 5.47 1.84 5.12
C THR A 108 5.24 3.32 5.31
N ILE A 109 4.82 4.01 4.24
CA ILE A 109 4.41 5.42 4.33
C ILE A 109 3.31 5.59 5.39
N PRO A 110 2.22 4.78 5.43
CA PRO A 110 1.24 4.89 6.51
C PRO A 110 1.80 4.63 7.90
N ASN A 111 2.70 3.67 8.11
CA ASN A 111 3.27 3.41 9.44
C ASN A 111 4.16 4.57 9.92
N ILE A 112 4.89 5.24 9.00
CA ILE A 112 5.60 6.49 9.31
C ILE A 112 4.60 7.59 9.69
N LEU A 113 3.56 7.79 8.88
CA LEU A 113 2.57 8.86 9.11
C LEU A 113 1.74 8.64 10.38
N LYS A 114 1.38 7.40 10.72
CA LYS A 114 0.67 7.01 11.96
C LYS A 114 1.41 7.47 13.22
N LYS A 115 2.73 7.60 13.17
CA LYS A 115 3.54 8.14 14.28
C LYS A 115 3.22 9.60 14.58
N TYR A 116 2.83 10.37 13.56
CA TYR A 116 2.58 11.81 13.66
C TYR A 116 1.10 12.17 13.66
N ASN A 117 0.26 11.31 13.06
CA ASN A 117 -1.19 11.40 13.10
C ASN A 117 -1.79 10.01 13.30
N SER A 118 -2.18 9.68 14.53
CA SER A 118 -2.82 8.40 14.87
C SER A 118 -4.21 8.23 14.24
N ASN A 119 -4.83 9.31 13.75
CA ASN A 119 -6.13 9.30 13.08
C ASN A 119 -6.01 9.17 11.56
N LEU A 120 -4.83 8.78 11.04
CA LEU A 120 -4.63 8.51 9.62
C LEU A 120 -5.65 7.49 9.12
N PHE A 121 -6.26 7.75 7.98
CA PHE A 121 -7.28 6.90 7.37
C PHE A 121 -6.84 6.44 5.99
N GLY A 122 -7.40 5.31 5.53
CA GLY A 122 -7.34 4.88 4.12
C GLY A 122 -6.23 3.88 3.78
N TYR A 123 -5.33 3.61 4.71
CA TYR A 123 -4.32 2.55 4.55
C TYR A 123 -4.95 1.16 4.51
N SER A 124 -4.39 0.28 3.71
CA SER A 124 -4.81 -1.12 3.58
C SER A 124 -4.21 -2.00 4.69
N ASN A 125 -4.88 -3.12 5.00
CA ASN A 125 -4.43 -4.09 6.00
C ASN A 125 -4.64 -5.51 5.49
N GLY A 126 -3.80 -6.45 5.93
CA GLY A 126 -3.90 -7.87 5.63
C GLY A 126 -3.80 -8.21 4.14
N ILE A 127 -4.40 -9.36 3.81
CA ILE A 127 -4.34 -9.99 2.48
C ILE A 127 -5.72 -9.94 1.85
N GLY A 128 -5.86 -9.39 0.64
CA GLY A 128 -7.13 -9.44 -0.07
C GLY A 128 -7.24 -8.60 -1.34
N SER A 129 -8.36 -8.81 -2.03
CA SER A 129 -8.75 -8.15 -3.27
C SER A 129 -9.12 -6.66 -3.04
N PRO A 130 -8.99 -5.78 -4.05
CA PRO A 130 -9.34 -4.36 -3.90
C PRO A 130 -10.83 -4.12 -3.63
N ASN A 131 -11.68 -5.14 -3.82
CA ASN A 131 -13.13 -5.07 -3.57
C ASN A 131 -13.51 -5.40 -2.11
N VAL A 132 -12.54 -5.73 -1.24
CA VAL A 132 -12.79 -6.03 0.16
C VAL A 132 -12.48 -4.79 0.99
N TRP A 133 -13.50 -3.98 1.30
CA TRP A 133 -13.35 -2.69 1.98
C TRP A 133 -12.49 -2.75 3.25
N GLU A 134 -12.70 -3.75 4.11
CA GLU A 134 -11.99 -3.87 5.38
C GLU A 134 -10.48 -4.14 5.22
N VAL A 135 -10.06 -4.67 4.07
CA VAL A 135 -8.67 -4.95 3.72
C VAL A 135 -8.11 -3.80 2.88
N ALA A 136 -8.76 -3.50 1.76
CA ALA A 136 -8.24 -2.59 0.74
C ALA A 136 -8.35 -1.13 1.13
N ARG A 137 -9.39 -0.74 1.89
CA ARG A 137 -9.73 0.66 2.19
C ARG A 137 -9.65 1.53 0.92
N LEU A 138 -8.69 2.46 0.86
CA LEU A 138 -8.49 3.35 -0.29
C LEU A 138 -7.27 2.96 -1.15
N ASN A 139 -6.79 1.72 -1.03
CA ASN A 139 -5.85 1.11 -1.97
C ASN A 139 -6.63 0.31 -3.02
N VAL A 140 -6.96 0.97 -4.13
CA VAL A 140 -7.72 0.39 -5.26
C VAL A 140 -6.83 -0.21 -6.35
N ALA A 141 -5.53 -0.38 -6.08
CA ALA A 141 -4.61 -0.94 -7.05
C ALA A 141 -5.05 -2.33 -7.54
N MET A 142 -4.93 -2.59 -8.83
CA MET A 142 -5.45 -3.77 -9.50
C MET A 142 -4.30 -4.55 -10.12
N PRO A 143 -4.00 -5.79 -9.68
CA PRO A 143 -2.95 -6.60 -10.31
C PRO A 143 -3.17 -6.74 -11.82
N GLY A 144 -2.12 -6.47 -12.60
CA GLY A 144 -2.17 -6.47 -14.06
C GLY A 144 -2.72 -5.18 -14.70
N ALA A 145 -3.08 -4.16 -13.92
CA ALA A 145 -3.46 -2.87 -14.45
C ALA A 145 -2.27 -2.12 -15.05
N GLU A 146 -2.56 -1.29 -16.05
CA GLU A 146 -1.61 -0.44 -16.72
C GLU A 146 -2.00 1.05 -16.61
N ALA A 147 -1.20 1.93 -17.20
CA ALA A 147 -1.44 3.38 -17.18
C ALA A 147 -2.84 3.77 -17.69
N HIS A 148 -3.41 3.01 -18.64
CA HIS A 148 -4.72 3.29 -19.21
C HIS A 148 -5.89 2.95 -18.27
N ASP A 149 -5.67 2.15 -17.24
CA ASP A 149 -6.67 1.80 -16.22
C ASP A 149 -6.75 2.83 -15.09
N LEU A 150 -5.70 3.64 -14.90
CA LEU A 150 -5.60 4.58 -13.78
C LEU A 150 -6.75 5.59 -13.71
N PRO A 151 -7.29 6.14 -14.82
CA PRO A 151 -8.48 6.99 -14.76
C PRO A 151 -9.70 6.28 -14.14
N GLY A 152 -9.89 4.99 -14.42
CA GLY A 152 -10.96 4.19 -13.82
C GLY A 152 -10.76 3.99 -12.32
N GLN A 153 -9.54 3.68 -11.90
CA GLN A 153 -9.18 3.59 -10.47
C GLN A 153 -9.37 4.92 -9.74
N ALA A 154 -9.04 6.05 -10.38
CA ALA A 154 -9.28 7.38 -9.81
C ALA A 154 -10.77 7.67 -9.62
N GLN A 155 -11.61 7.29 -10.59
CA GLN A 155 -13.07 7.40 -10.47
C GLN A 155 -13.61 6.52 -9.34
N GLN A 156 -13.09 5.30 -9.20
CA GLN A 156 -13.44 4.40 -8.10
C GLN A 156 -13.11 5.03 -6.74
N LEU A 157 -11.94 5.65 -6.58
CA LEU A 157 -11.59 6.38 -5.36
C LEU A 157 -12.57 7.50 -5.07
N VAL A 158 -12.97 8.29 -6.08
CA VAL A 158 -14.00 9.33 -5.90
C VAL A 158 -15.31 8.73 -5.41
N GLY A 159 -15.73 7.60 -5.97
CA GLY A 159 -16.91 6.86 -5.51
C GLY A 159 -16.79 6.45 -4.05
N LEU A 160 -15.66 5.85 -3.64
CA LEU A 160 -15.41 5.45 -2.25
C LEU A 160 -15.43 6.65 -1.29
N LEU A 161 -14.88 7.80 -1.69
CA LEU A 161 -14.92 9.02 -0.89
C LEU A 161 -16.36 9.55 -0.68
N GLN A 162 -17.26 9.28 -1.61
CA GLN A 162 -18.67 9.69 -1.53
C GLN A 162 -19.51 8.68 -0.73
N GLU A 163 -19.23 7.39 -0.86
CA GLU A 163 -19.94 6.31 -0.18
C GLU A 163 -19.57 6.21 1.31
N HIS A 164 -18.29 6.38 1.64
CA HIS A 164 -17.75 6.24 2.98
C HIS A 164 -17.66 7.58 3.70
N THR A 165 -18.75 7.97 4.36
CA THR A 165 -18.85 9.26 5.08
C THR A 165 -17.82 9.43 6.21
N GLU A 166 -17.29 8.33 6.74
CA GLU A 166 -16.18 8.32 7.69
C GLU A 166 -14.92 8.99 7.12
N VAL A 167 -14.68 8.90 5.80
CA VAL A 167 -13.55 9.57 5.16
C VAL A 167 -13.72 11.08 5.20
N ILE A 168 -14.93 11.56 4.90
CA ILE A 168 -15.27 12.98 4.97
C ILE A 168 -15.17 13.49 6.40
N SER A 169 -15.59 12.67 7.37
CA SER A 169 -15.46 13.00 8.79
C SER A 169 -13.99 13.17 9.20
N CYS A 170 -13.10 12.28 8.73
CA CYS A 170 -11.65 12.38 8.94
C CYS A 170 -11.06 13.64 8.29
N ILE A 171 -11.43 13.94 7.04
CA ILE A 171 -10.97 15.14 6.33
C ILE A 171 -11.38 16.42 7.08
N ARG A 172 -12.62 16.47 7.58
CA ARG A 172 -13.17 17.63 8.30
C ARG A 172 -12.72 17.73 9.75
N TYR A 173 -12.23 16.64 10.35
CA TYR A 173 -11.77 16.65 11.73
C TYR A 173 -10.62 17.66 11.89
N LYS A 174 -10.80 18.69 12.72
CA LYS A 174 -9.69 19.55 13.12
C LYS A 174 -8.79 18.72 14.04
N SER A 175 -7.54 18.52 13.64
CA SER A 175 -6.53 17.98 14.55
C SER A 175 -6.47 18.92 15.75
N SER A 176 -7.11 18.52 16.85
CA SER A 176 -7.24 19.31 18.06
C SER A 176 -6.06 18.96 18.95
N ALA A 177 -4.96 19.71 18.82
CA ALA A 177 -3.87 19.76 19.79
C ALA A 177 -2.95 20.94 19.48
#